data_AF-A0A0F9H537-F1
#
_entry.id   AF-A0A0F9H537-F1
#
_cell.length_a   1.000
_cell.length_b   1.000
_cell.length_c   1.000
_cell.angle_alpha   90.00
_cell.angle_beta   90.00
_cell.angle_gamma   90.00
#
_symmetry.space_group_name_H-M   'P 1'
#
loop_
_entity.id
_entity.type
_entity.pdbx_description
1 polymer ?
#
loop_
_entity_poly.entity_id
_entity_poly.type
_entity_poly.pdbx_seq_one_letter_code
_entity_poly.pdbx_strand_id
1 'polypeptide(L)'
;MRLLKLKIDKIIIHQVYQRDAEGRRVKPMQIREYTRFDPEAMETFKQRIFEALGESSKAVEMEIVKQEENDVSFLVNRSIDEDDATFAVSSYDFAVKLSDSQLSKGIP
;
A
#
# COMPACT_ATOMS: atom_id res chain seq x y z
N MET A 1 13.22 15.69 0.99
CA MET A 1 12.35 15.85 -0.21
C MET A 1 11.11 16.63 0.21
N ARG A 2 10.66 17.66 -0.53
CA ARG A 2 9.42 18.39 -0.21
C ARG A 2 8.39 18.05 -1.28
N LEU A 3 7.45 17.16 -0.96
CA LEU A 3 6.31 16.89 -1.82
C LEU A 3 5.42 18.15 -1.83
N LEU A 4 5.35 18.85 -2.95
CA LEU A 4 4.67 20.14 -3.03
C LEU A 4 3.17 20.01 -3.39
N LYS A 5 2.75 18.87 -3.92
CA LYS A 5 1.40 18.64 -4.45
C LYS A 5 0.95 17.20 -4.21
N LEU A 6 0.80 16.79 -2.95
CA LEU A 6 0.16 15.52 -2.61
C LEU A 6 -1.36 15.63 -2.82
N LYS A 7 -1.90 14.81 -3.73
CA LYS A 7 -3.34 14.66 -3.95
C LYS A 7 -3.71 13.20 -3.68
N ILE A 8 -4.74 13.00 -2.87
CA ILE A 8 -5.24 11.67 -2.53
C ILE A 8 -6.66 11.59 -3.09
N ASP A 9 -6.81 10.83 -4.16
CA ASP A 9 -8.09 10.73 -4.89
C ASP A 9 -8.97 9.60 -4.38
N LYS A 10 -8.36 8.48 -3.96
CA LYS A 10 -9.06 7.27 -3.53
C LYS A 10 -8.32 6.64 -2.35
N ILE A 11 -9.06 6.13 -1.36
CA ILE A 11 -8.50 5.37 -0.24
C ILE A 11 -9.31 4.08 -0.08
N ILE A 12 -8.61 2.95 -0.11
CA ILE A 12 -9.14 1.63 0.28
C ILE A 12 -8.13 1.03 1.27
N ILE A 13 -8.64 0.45 2.34
CA ILE A 13 -7.81 -0.12 3.42
C ILE A 13 -8.00 -1.63 3.38
N HIS A 14 -6.94 -2.39 3.10
CA HIS A 14 -6.93 -3.84 3.26
C HIS A 14 -6.20 -4.22 4.54
N GLN A 15 -6.62 -5.29 5.22
CA GLN A 15 -5.93 -5.75 6.41
C GLN A 15 -4.96 -6.88 6.06
N VAL A 16 -3.67 -6.66 6.30
CA VAL A 16 -2.64 -7.69 6.22
C VAL A 16 -2.33 -8.17 7.63
N TYR A 17 -2.33 -9.48 7.82
CA TYR A 17 -2.06 -10.12 9.10
C TYR A 17 -0.59 -10.51 9.21
N GLN A 18 -0.12 -10.65 10.45
CA GLN A 18 1.15 -11.32 10.72
C GLN A 18 1.04 -12.81 10.34
N ARG A 19 2.19 -13.44 10.10
CA ARG A 19 2.29 -14.90 10.00
C ARG A 19 1.82 -15.55 11.30
N ASP A 20 1.22 -16.73 11.19
CA ASP A 20 0.70 -17.46 12.35
C ASP A 20 1.81 -17.98 13.28
N ALA A 21 1.42 -18.70 14.33
CA ALA A 21 2.36 -19.26 15.31
C ALA A 21 3.40 -20.17 14.65
N GLU A 22 3.02 -20.88 13.59
CA GLU A 22 3.85 -21.77 12.78
C GLU A 22 4.63 -21.04 11.67
N GLY A 23 4.50 -19.71 11.55
CA GLY A 23 5.16 -18.91 10.52
C GLY A 23 4.49 -19.01 9.14
N ARG A 24 3.28 -19.59 9.05
CA ARG A 24 2.54 -19.70 7.80
C ARG A 24 1.85 -18.37 7.48
N ARG A 25 1.66 -18.16 6.18
CA ARG A 25 0.97 -16.99 5.66
C ARG A 25 -0.51 -17.03 6.09
N VAL A 26 -1.00 -15.91 6.61
CA VAL A 26 -2.43 -15.69 6.85
C VAL A 26 -2.99 -14.86 5.70
N LYS A 27 -4.11 -15.30 5.11
CA LYS A 27 -4.75 -14.61 3.99
C LYS A 27 -5.19 -13.20 4.42
N PRO A 28 -4.79 -12.14 3.69
CA PRO A 28 -5.24 -10.77 3.99
C PRO A 28 -6.76 -10.63 3.83
N MET A 29 -7.36 -9.67 4.54
CA MET A 29 -8.77 -9.33 4.37
C MET A 29 -8.95 -8.33 3.23
N GLN A 30 -9.79 -8.68 2.26
CA GLN A 30 -10.21 -7.76 1.20
C GLN A 30 -11.32 -6.86 1.73
N ILE A 31 -11.23 -5.58 1.40
CA ILE A 31 -12.24 -4.56 1.66
C ILE A 31 -12.47 -3.87 0.32
N ARG A 32 -13.72 -3.69 -0.07
CA ARG A 32 -14.10 -3.09 -1.37
C ARG A 32 -14.72 -1.71 -1.21
N GLU A 33 -14.87 -1.25 0.03
CA GLU A 33 -15.44 0.04 0.34
C GLU A 33 -14.35 1.11 0.40
N TYR A 34 -14.64 2.25 -0.24
CA TYR A 34 -13.79 3.41 -0.17
C TYR A 34 -13.88 4.07 1.20
N THR A 35 -12.73 4.28 1.82
CA THR A 35 -12.63 5.09 3.02
C THR A 35 -12.73 6.57 2.64
N ARG A 36 -13.67 7.27 3.28
CA ARG A 36 -13.84 8.71 3.14
C ARG A 36 -13.57 9.35 4.48
N PHE A 37 -12.40 9.95 4.63
CA PHE A 37 -12.10 10.75 5.81
C PHE A 37 -12.87 12.07 5.76
N ASP A 38 -13.26 12.55 6.93
CA ASP A 38 -13.64 13.95 7.08
C ASP A 38 -12.42 14.86 6.79
N PRO A 39 -12.63 16.17 6.58
CA PRO A 39 -11.55 17.08 6.23
C PRO A 39 -10.39 17.11 7.24
N GLU A 40 -10.67 17.03 8.55
CA GLU A 40 -9.65 17.09 9.60
C GLU A 40 -8.80 15.81 9.62
N ALA A 41 -9.44 14.65 9.52
CA ALA A 41 -8.78 13.36 9.41
C ALA A 41 -7.95 13.26 8.12
N MET A 42 -8.43 13.82 7.00
CA MET A 42 -7.68 13.86 5.74
C MET A 42 -6.41 14.72 5.86
N GLU A 43 -6.47 15.90 6.48
CA GLU A 43 -5.28 16.73 6.69
C GLU A 43 -4.27 16.07 7.63
N THR A 44 -4.74 15.46 8.71
CA THR A 44 -3.91 14.68 9.62
C THR A 44 -3.22 13.51 8.89
N PHE A 45 -3.97 12.82 8.01
CA PHE A 45 -3.42 11.72 7.21
C PHE A 45 -2.35 12.20 6.23
N LYS A 46 -2.58 13.32 5.53
CA LYS A 46 -1.57 13.93 4.65
C LYS A 46 -0.31 14.31 5.41
N GLN A 47 -0.45 14.92 6.58
CA GLN A 47 0.70 15.28 7.42
C GLN A 47 1.54 14.05 7.78
N ARG A 48 0.90 12.95 8.21
CA ARG A 48 1.60 11.69 8.50
C ARG A 48 2.33 11.12 7.28
N ILE A 49 1.75 11.22 6.07
CA ILE A 49 2.43 10.82 4.84
C ILE A 49 3.65 11.70 4.58
N PHE A 50 3.55 13.02 4.75
CA PHE A 50 4.68 13.93 4.57
C PHE A 50 5.81 13.65 5.56
N GLU A 51 5.47 13.40 6.82
CA GLU A 51 6.44 13.05 7.86
C GLU A 51 7.13 11.72 7.52
N ALA A 52 6.37 10.67 7.21
CA ALA A 52 6.93 9.35 6.89
C ALA A 52 7.85 9.35 5.65
N LEU A 53 7.56 10.19 4.65
CA LEU A 53 8.39 10.31 3.44
C LEU A 53 9.54 11.32 3.58
N GLY A 54 9.44 12.25 4.54
CA GLY A 54 10.35 13.39 4.68
C GLY A 54 11.35 13.29 5.82
N GLU A 55 11.07 12.49 6.85
CA GLU A 55 11.88 12.44 8.07
C GLU A 55 13.06 11.48 7.94
N SER A 56 14.28 12.01 8.08
CA SER A 56 15.53 11.26 8.31
C SER A 56 15.80 10.06 7.40
N SER A 57 15.30 10.05 6.15
CA SER A 57 15.53 8.94 5.23
C SER A 57 17.02 8.86 4.89
N LYS A 58 17.73 7.90 5.46
CA LYS A 58 19.03 7.46 4.92
C LYS A 58 18.71 6.67 3.66
N ALA A 59 18.76 7.34 2.51
CA ALA A 59 18.54 6.67 1.24
C ALA A 59 19.70 5.69 0.99
N VAL A 60 19.36 4.42 0.85
CA VAL A 60 20.27 3.39 0.35
C VAL A 60 19.85 3.14 -1.10
N GLU A 61 20.82 2.98 -1.99
CA GLU A 61 20.53 2.59 -3.36
C GLU A 61 19.87 1.21 -3.36
N MET A 62 18.71 1.11 -4.01
CA MET A 62 17.93 -0.12 -4.10
C MET A 62 17.58 -0.38 -5.55
N GLU A 63 17.52 -1.67 -5.90
CA GLU A 63 17.10 -2.14 -7.21
C GLU A 63 15.74 -2.84 -7.11
N ILE A 64 14.85 -2.55 -8.07
CA ILE A 64 13.58 -3.27 -8.22
C ILE A 64 13.85 -4.56 -9.01
N VAL A 65 13.96 -5.68 -8.32
CA VAL A 65 14.30 -6.98 -8.93
C VAL A 65 13.11 -7.76 -9.51
N LYS A 66 11.87 -7.32 -9.22
CA LYS A 66 10.62 -7.96 -9.65
C LYS A 66 9.78 -6.99 -10.46
N GLN A 67 9.71 -7.19 -11.78
CA GLN A 67 9.07 -6.28 -12.72
C GLN A 67 8.21 -7.01 -13.77
N GLU A 68 7.88 -8.28 -13.51
CA GLU A 68 7.10 -9.09 -14.45
C GLU A 68 5.61 -8.74 -14.40
N GLU A 69 4.84 -9.29 -15.33
CA GLU A 69 3.38 -9.23 -15.29
C GLU A 69 2.89 -9.81 -13.95
N ASN A 70 2.07 -9.02 -13.25
CA ASN A 70 1.59 -9.22 -11.87
C ASN A 70 2.53 -8.76 -10.74
N ASP A 71 3.70 -8.19 -10.97
CA ASP A 71 4.50 -7.58 -9.89
C ASP A 71 4.04 -6.16 -9.52
N VAL A 72 4.47 -5.68 -8.35
CA VAL A 72 3.98 -4.43 -7.75
C VAL A 72 4.12 -3.25 -8.69
N SER A 73 5.23 -3.15 -9.45
CA SER A 73 5.41 -2.08 -10.44
C SER A 73 4.33 -2.08 -11.52
N PHE A 74 3.98 -3.26 -12.05
CA PHE A 74 2.91 -3.41 -13.03
C PHE A 74 1.54 -3.12 -12.41
N LEU A 75 1.28 -3.61 -11.19
CA LEU A 75 0.04 -3.35 -10.47
C LEU A 75 -0.18 -1.85 -10.21
N VAL A 76 0.89 -1.12 -9.83
CA VAL A 76 0.83 0.35 -9.68
C VAL A 76 0.44 1.02 -10.99
N ASN A 77 1.13 0.69 -12.09
CA ASN A 77 0.84 1.29 -13.39
C ASN A 77 -0.60 1.03 -13.82
N ARG A 78 -1.08 -0.22 -13.69
CA ARG A 78 -2.46 -0.60 -13.99
C ARG A 78 -3.46 0.20 -13.16
N SER A 79 -3.20 0.35 -11.86
CA SER A 79 -4.13 0.97 -10.92
C SER A 79 -4.40 2.46 -11.14
N ILE A 80 -3.50 3.16 -11.83
CA ILE A 80 -3.65 4.60 -12.12
C ILE A 80 -4.84 4.85 -13.06
N ASP A 81 -5.06 3.94 -14.01
CA ASP A 81 -6.07 4.06 -15.07
C ASP A 81 -7.36 3.28 -14.77
N GLU A 82 -7.42 2.58 -13.63
CA GLU A 82 -8.59 1.79 -13.24
C GLU A 82 -9.76 2.66 -12.76
N ASP A 83 -10.96 2.28 -13.20
CA ASP A 83 -12.20 2.82 -12.63
C ASP A 83 -12.42 2.36 -11.19
N ASP A 84 -13.41 2.95 -10.51
CA ASP A 84 -13.64 2.67 -9.10
C ASP A 84 -14.03 1.21 -8.82
N ALA A 85 -14.84 0.61 -9.70
CA ALA A 85 -15.30 -0.76 -9.52
C ALA A 85 -14.16 -1.76 -9.67
N THR A 86 -13.29 -1.53 -10.66
CA THR A 86 -12.11 -2.35 -10.94
C THR A 86 -11.09 -2.19 -9.83
N PHE A 87 -10.76 -0.94 -9.48
CA PHE A 87 -9.79 -0.61 -8.43
C PHE A 87 -10.19 -1.24 -7.09
N ALA A 88 -11.46 -1.19 -6.72
CA ALA A 88 -11.94 -1.78 -5.46
C ALA A 88 -11.72 -3.30 -5.34
N VAL A 89 -11.54 -3.99 -6.47
CA VAL A 89 -11.23 -5.42 -6.50
C VAL A 89 -9.73 -5.64 -6.64
N SER A 90 -9.11 -5.00 -7.62
CA SER A 90 -7.70 -5.17 -8.01
C SER A 90 -6.72 -4.68 -6.96
N SER A 91 -7.07 -3.67 -6.14
CA SER A 91 -6.20 -3.13 -5.10
C SER A 91 -5.82 -4.17 -4.03
N TYR A 92 -6.59 -5.26 -3.93
CA TYR A 92 -6.27 -6.37 -3.04
C TYR A 92 -4.98 -7.11 -3.42
N ASP A 93 -4.57 -7.03 -4.69
CA ASP A 93 -3.34 -7.65 -5.17
C ASP A 93 -2.11 -7.09 -4.42
N PHE A 94 -2.13 -5.81 -4.03
CA PHE A 94 -1.09 -5.21 -3.19
C PHE A 94 -1.00 -5.89 -1.82
N ALA A 95 -2.14 -6.16 -1.18
CA ALA A 95 -2.19 -6.82 0.12
C ALA A 95 -1.68 -8.26 0.03
N VAL A 96 -2.01 -8.96 -1.06
CA VAL A 96 -1.49 -10.30 -1.36
C VAL A 96 0.03 -10.29 -1.51
N LYS A 97 0.58 -9.39 -2.34
CA LYS A 97 2.02 -9.26 -2.55
C LYS A 97 2.79 -8.90 -1.29
N LEU A 98 2.24 -8.01 -0.47
CA LEU A 98 2.84 -7.68 0.82
C LEU A 98 2.86 -8.89 1.76
N SER A 99 1.74 -9.61 1.85
CA SER A 99 1.63 -10.84 2.65
C SER A 99 2.60 -11.93 2.20
N ASP A 100 2.83 -12.06 0.89
CA ASP A 100 3.81 -13.00 0.33
C ASP A 100 5.25 -12.60 0.64
N SER A 101 5.53 -11.30 0.68
CA SER A 101 6.87 -10.75 0.89
C SER A 101 7.29 -10.69 2.36
N GLN A 102 6.38 -10.92 3.31
CA GLN A 102 6.73 -11.00 4.73
C GLN A 102 7.67 -12.19 4.97
N LEU A 103 8.93 -11.95 5.31
CA LEU A 103 9.94 -13.00 5.57
C LEU A 103 10.01 -13.44 7.03
N SER A 104 9.42 -12.67 7.96
CA SER A 104 9.42 -12.96 9.39
C SER A 104 8.04 -12.72 10.00
N LYS A 105 7.88 -12.96 11.31
CA LYS A 105 6.63 -12.68 12.04
C LYS A 105 6.32 -11.18 12.15
N GLY A 106 7.28 -10.30 11.83
CA GLY A 106 7.06 -8.86 11.75
C GLY A 106 6.44 -8.46 10.41
N ILE A 107 5.50 -7.52 10.45
CA ILE A 107 5.12 -6.76 9.27
C ILE A 107 6.23 -5.72 9.05
N PRO A 108 6.79 -5.57 7.83
CA PRO A 108 7.76 -4.53 7.51
C PRO A 108 7.26 -3.12 7.84
#